data_AF-A0A4P7PSG3-F1
#
_entry.id   AF-A0A4P7PSG3-F1
#
_cell.length_a   1.000
_cell.length_b   1.000
_cell.length_c   1.000
_cell.angle_alpha   90.00
_cell.angle_beta   90.00
_cell.angle_gamma   90.00
#
_symmetry.space_group_name_H-M   'P 1'
#
loop_
_entity.id
_entity.type
_entity.pdbx_description
1 polymer ?
#
loop_
_entity_poly.entity_id
_entity_poly.type
_entity_poly.pdbx_seq_one_letter_code
_entity_poly.pdbx_strand_id
1 'polypeptide(L)'
;MKLKIVVLFFLVSLKSLGQKQVEVFFDFNKDFPNPTSILTLNEWIAKNKEIEITKLLGFCDSIDTKNYNKHLAERRIESVRELLEKSGLKFSKNLDKIAYGKDFKQSKVQAENRRVTIFYSEIAPKIVESEFTRQMRNSKVGETVKLPNIYFFNNSARIVPKSETSLYDLLCAMQENPKLKIEIQGHICCQMVNDVANISTARARAIYNYLLRNKIDRKRMKFVGYGVLRPIHKIPEQNQAEEDENRRVEILIVEK
;
A
#
# COMPACT_ATOMS: atom_id res chain seq x y z
N MET A 1 17.95 -46.48 -26.63
CA MET A 1 17.58 -45.68 -25.42
C MET A 1 16.60 -44.59 -25.83
N LYS A 2 15.33 -44.69 -25.43
CA LYS A 2 14.29 -43.67 -25.74
C LYS A 2 14.31 -42.61 -24.64
N LEU A 3 14.62 -41.37 -25.01
CA LEU A 3 14.67 -40.21 -24.11
C LEU A 3 13.24 -39.74 -23.82
N LYS A 4 12.77 -39.91 -22.58
CA LYS A 4 11.48 -39.36 -22.12
C LYS A 4 11.69 -37.89 -21.72
N ILE A 5 11.19 -36.97 -22.52
CA ILE A 5 11.11 -35.54 -22.17
C ILE A 5 9.87 -35.38 -21.28
N VAL A 6 10.10 -35.04 -20.01
CA VAL A 6 9.04 -34.64 -19.07
C VAL A 6 8.87 -33.13 -19.20
N VAL A 7 7.79 -32.69 -19.84
CA VAL A 7 7.41 -31.28 -19.88
C VAL A 7 6.66 -30.96 -18.59
N LEU A 8 7.34 -30.23 -17.70
CA LEU A 8 6.77 -29.73 -16.45
C LEU A 8 5.88 -28.51 -16.77
N PHE A 9 4.56 -28.71 -16.81
CA PHE A 9 3.60 -27.61 -16.92
C PHE A 9 3.56 -26.83 -15.60
N PHE A 10 4.20 -25.65 -15.58
CA PHE A 10 3.97 -24.67 -14.52
C PHE A 10 2.56 -24.10 -14.69
N LEU A 11 1.62 -24.57 -13.87
CA LEU A 11 0.30 -23.95 -13.69
C LEU A 11 0.49 -22.59 -13.00
N VAL A 12 0.69 -21.53 -13.79
CA VAL A 12 0.52 -20.15 -13.32
C VAL A 12 -0.97 -19.96 -13.08
N SER A 13 -1.39 -19.86 -11.81
CA SER A 13 -2.78 -19.54 -11.50
C SER A 13 -3.06 -18.09 -11.93
N LEU A 14 -3.72 -17.94 -13.07
CA LEU A 14 -4.33 -16.68 -13.46
C LEU A 14 -5.39 -16.36 -12.40
N LYS A 15 -5.09 -15.42 -11.50
CA LYS A 15 -6.10 -14.80 -10.65
C LYS A 15 -7.08 -14.10 -11.58
N SER A 16 -8.26 -14.70 -11.74
CA SER A 16 -9.39 -14.11 -12.44
C SER A 16 -9.64 -12.70 -11.89
N LEU A 17 -9.57 -11.67 -12.75
CA LEU A 17 -10.05 -10.31 -12.46
C LEU A 17 -11.60 -10.30 -12.49
N GLY A 18 -12.22 -11.13 -11.66
CA GLY A 18 -13.67 -11.06 -11.43
C GLY A 18 -13.99 -9.92 -10.47
N GLN A 19 -15.04 -9.13 -10.78
CA GLN A 19 -15.59 -8.17 -9.83
C GLN A 19 -16.05 -8.93 -8.58
N LYS A 20 -15.52 -8.56 -7.40
CA LYS A 20 -15.83 -9.28 -6.15
C LYS A 20 -17.22 -8.89 -5.67
N GLN A 21 -17.92 -9.85 -5.07
CA GLN A 21 -19.26 -9.64 -4.55
C GLN A 21 -19.50 -10.35 -3.22
N VAL A 22 -20.42 -9.81 -2.42
CA VAL A 22 -20.98 -10.43 -1.21
C VAL A 22 -22.48 -10.22 -1.20
N GLU A 23 -23.22 -11.15 -0.61
CA GLU A 23 -24.69 -11.12 -0.59
C GLU A 23 -25.21 -10.94 0.84
N VAL A 24 -26.26 -10.13 0.98
CA VAL A 24 -26.95 -9.86 2.24
C VAL A 24 -28.40 -10.29 2.08
N PHE A 25 -28.91 -11.16 2.95
CA PHE A 25 -30.23 -11.76 2.84
C PHE A 25 -31.26 -11.14 3.79
N PHE A 26 -32.52 -11.23 3.39
CA PHE A 26 -33.65 -10.62 4.08
C PHE A 26 -34.75 -11.64 4.34
N ASP A 27 -35.46 -11.45 5.45
CA ASP A 27 -36.67 -12.21 5.74
C ASP A 27 -37.82 -11.73 4.85
N PHE A 28 -38.88 -12.53 4.83
CA PHE A 28 -40.05 -12.25 4.00
C PHE A 28 -40.63 -10.87 4.33
N ASN A 29 -40.82 -10.07 3.27
CA ASN A 29 -41.32 -8.71 3.35
C ASN A 29 -40.56 -7.74 4.31
N LYS A 30 -39.29 -8.03 4.62
CA LYS A 30 -38.42 -7.14 5.40
C LYS A 30 -37.45 -6.39 4.49
N ASP A 31 -37.17 -5.16 4.86
CA ASP A 31 -36.18 -4.27 4.22
C ASP A 31 -34.92 -4.06 5.06
N PHE A 32 -34.89 -4.54 6.30
CA PHE A 32 -33.67 -4.68 7.11
C PHE A 32 -33.12 -6.12 7.02
N PRO A 33 -31.80 -6.33 6.91
CA PRO A 33 -31.21 -7.67 6.80
C PRO A 33 -31.53 -8.56 7.99
N ASN A 34 -31.60 -9.88 7.74
CA ASN A 34 -31.83 -10.84 8.82
C ASN A 34 -30.60 -10.97 9.75
N PRO A 35 -30.76 -11.47 10.98
CA PRO A 35 -29.67 -11.51 11.96
C PRO A 35 -28.41 -12.23 11.48
N THR A 36 -28.57 -13.35 10.78
CA THR A 36 -27.45 -14.11 10.21
C THR A 36 -26.67 -13.25 9.20
N SER A 37 -27.36 -12.55 8.32
CA SER A 37 -26.73 -11.69 7.32
C SER A 37 -26.04 -10.48 7.94
N ILE A 38 -26.57 -9.91 9.03
CA ILE A 38 -25.90 -8.85 9.77
C ILE A 38 -24.55 -9.33 10.34
N LEU A 39 -24.52 -10.52 10.94
CA LEU A 39 -23.28 -11.09 11.48
C LEU A 39 -22.26 -11.32 10.36
N THR A 40 -22.67 -11.98 9.28
CA THR A 40 -21.78 -12.24 8.13
C THR A 40 -21.30 -10.95 7.47
N LEU A 41 -22.16 -9.94 7.34
CA LEU A 41 -21.80 -8.63 6.80
C LEU A 41 -20.75 -7.93 7.68
N ASN A 42 -20.94 -7.94 9.00
CA ASN A 42 -19.99 -7.34 9.95
C ASN A 42 -18.62 -8.02 9.92
N GLU A 43 -18.60 -9.37 9.87
CA GLU A 43 -17.34 -10.12 9.72
C GLU A 43 -16.63 -9.81 8.41
N TRP A 44 -17.39 -9.69 7.31
CA TRP A 44 -16.85 -9.32 6.01
C TRP A 44 -16.29 -7.89 6.02
N ILE A 45 -17.00 -6.92 6.59
CA ILE A 45 -16.53 -5.53 6.77
C ILE A 45 -15.24 -5.49 7.60
N ALA A 46 -15.13 -6.32 8.65
CA ALA A 46 -13.94 -6.37 9.48
C ALA A 46 -12.70 -6.83 8.70
N LYS A 47 -12.88 -7.77 7.75
CA LYS A 47 -11.79 -8.33 6.92
C LYS A 47 -11.44 -7.46 5.71
N ASN A 48 -12.32 -6.56 5.28
CA ASN A 48 -12.18 -5.80 4.03
C ASN A 48 -12.27 -4.29 4.29
N LYS A 49 -11.25 -3.70 4.91
CA LYS A 49 -11.22 -2.24 5.20
C LYS A 49 -10.80 -1.37 4.02
N GLU A 50 -9.92 -1.89 3.16
CA GLU A 50 -9.37 -1.19 2.00
C GLU A 50 -10.11 -1.59 0.71
N ILE A 51 -11.42 -1.38 0.69
CA ILE A 51 -12.27 -1.63 -0.48
C ILE A 51 -13.14 -0.43 -0.80
N GLU A 52 -13.58 -0.37 -2.05
CA GLU A 52 -14.54 0.60 -2.54
C GLU A 52 -15.77 -0.15 -3.06
N ILE A 53 -16.95 0.25 -2.59
CA ILE A 53 -18.23 -0.30 -3.04
C ILE A 53 -18.58 0.34 -4.39
N THR A 54 -18.78 -0.51 -5.39
CA THR A 54 -18.96 -0.08 -6.78
C THR A 54 -20.40 -0.20 -7.25
N LYS A 55 -21.16 -1.16 -6.73
CA LYS A 55 -22.53 -1.44 -7.17
C LYS A 55 -23.34 -2.18 -6.11
N LEU A 56 -24.62 -1.83 -5.99
CA LEU A 56 -25.60 -2.49 -5.12
C LEU A 56 -26.80 -2.94 -5.96
N LEU A 57 -27.09 -4.23 -5.93
CA LEU A 57 -28.21 -4.83 -6.65
C LEU A 57 -29.24 -5.37 -5.66
N GLY A 58 -30.48 -4.91 -5.74
CA GLY A 58 -31.56 -5.32 -4.84
C GLY A 58 -32.56 -6.26 -5.51
N PHE A 59 -32.89 -7.36 -4.83
CA PHE A 59 -33.76 -8.41 -5.32
C PHE A 59 -34.87 -8.76 -4.30
N CYS A 60 -36.00 -9.21 -4.84
CA CYS A 60 -37.13 -9.74 -4.09
C CYS A 60 -37.56 -11.09 -4.66
N ASP A 61 -38.34 -11.83 -3.89
CA ASP A 61 -38.93 -13.07 -4.37
C ASP A 61 -40.12 -12.80 -5.31
N SER A 62 -40.77 -13.86 -5.80
CA SER A 62 -41.83 -13.77 -6.82
C SER A 62 -43.17 -13.21 -6.30
N ILE A 63 -43.29 -13.03 -4.98
CA ILE A 63 -44.52 -12.69 -4.29
C ILE A 63 -44.81 -11.19 -4.44
N ASP A 64 -46.08 -10.82 -4.65
CA ASP A 64 -46.56 -9.44 -4.86
C ASP A 64 -46.34 -8.87 -6.29
N THR A 65 -46.85 -7.66 -6.51
CA THR A 65 -46.76 -6.88 -7.73
C THR A 65 -45.31 -6.50 -8.06
N LYS A 66 -45.06 -6.24 -9.34
CA LYS A 66 -43.75 -5.79 -9.82
C LYS A 66 -43.32 -4.47 -9.17
N ASN A 67 -44.25 -3.51 -9.08
CA ASN A 67 -43.97 -2.20 -8.49
C ASN A 67 -43.63 -2.30 -7.00
N TYR A 68 -44.39 -3.10 -6.24
CA TYR A 68 -44.11 -3.33 -4.84
C TYR A 68 -42.71 -3.89 -4.61
N ASN A 69 -42.36 -4.95 -5.35
CA ASN A 69 -41.05 -5.59 -5.25
C ASN A 69 -39.91 -4.65 -5.63
N LYS A 70 -40.13 -3.78 -6.62
CA LYS A 70 -39.13 -2.78 -6.98
C LYS A 70 -38.87 -1.82 -5.83
N HIS A 71 -39.93 -1.28 -5.21
CA HIS A 71 -39.79 -0.39 -4.04
C HIS A 71 -39.21 -1.10 -2.81
N LEU A 72 -39.56 -2.37 -2.58
CA LEU A 72 -38.96 -3.15 -1.49
C LEU A 72 -37.46 -3.38 -1.74
N ALA A 73 -37.06 -3.68 -2.97
CA ALA A 73 -35.66 -3.80 -3.34
C ALA A 73 -34.89 -2.46 -3.17
N GLU A 74 -35.50 -1.32 -3.52
CA GLU A 74 -34.94 0.01 -3.27
C GLU A 74 -34.67 0.25 -1.79
N ARG A 75 -35.63 -0.05 -0.91
CA ARG A 75 -35.46 0.10 0.55
C ARG A 75 -34.38 -0.84 1.11
N ARG A 76 -34.28 -2.06 0.60
CA ARG A 76 -33.21 -3.02 0.99
C ARG A 76 -31.82 -2.52 0.62
N ILE A 77 -31.67 -2.01 -0.61
CA ILE A 77 -30.42 -1.39 -1.06
C ILE A 77 -30.04 -0.27 -0.11
N GLU A 78 -31.01 0.56 0.27
CA GLU A 78 -30.79 1.72 1.13
C GLU A 78 -30.38 1.32 2.56
N SER A 79 -31.06 0.33 3.14
CA SER A 79 -30.69 -0.23 4.45
C SER A 79 -29.25 -0.76 4.45
N VAL A 80 -28.86 -1.49 3.40
CA VAL A 80 -27.48 -2.01 3.26
C VAL A 80 -26.47 -0.88 3.06
N ARG A 81 -26.81 0.14 2.25
CA ARG A 81 -25.96 1.32 2.04
C ARG A 81 -25.68 2.02 3.36
N GLU A 82 -26.70 2.27 4.18
CA GLU A 82 -26.54 2.93 5.48
C GLU A 82 -25.64 2.13 6.44
N LEU A 83 -25.77 0.79 6.47
CA LEU A 83 -24.91 -0.07 7.29
C LEU A 83 -23.45 0.01 6.84
N LEU A 84 -23.20 -0.03 5.53
CA LEU A 84 -21.87 0.10 4.94
C LEU A 84 -21.28 1.51 5.20
N GLU A 85 -22.07 2.57 5.09
CA GLU A 85 -21.64 3.95 5.39
C GLU A 85 -21.27 4.13 6.86
N LYS A 86 -22.09 3.62 7.78
CA LYS A 86 -21.80 3.64 9.22
C LYS A 86 -20.51 2.88 9.57
N SER A 87 -20.10 1.92 8.74
CA SER A 87 -18.86 1.19 8.92
C SER A 87 -17.60 1.91 8.42
N GLY A 88 -17.77 3.04 7.71
CA GLY A 88 -16.67 3.84 7.15
C GLY A 88 -16.12 3.33 5.81
N LEU A 89 -16.79 2.38 5.16
CA LEU A 89 -16.40 1.92 3.82
C LEU A 89 -16.65 3.00 2.77
N LYS A 90 -15.75 3.07 1.78
CA LYS A 90 -15.82 4.06 0.70
C LYS A 90 -16.74 3.57 -0.41
N PHE A 91 -17.40 4.50 -1.08
CA PHE A 91 -18.23 4.24 -2.24
C PHE A 91 -17.62 4.92 -3.45
N SER A 92 -17.68 4.23 -4.59
CA SER A 92 -17.29 4.81 -5.86
C SER A 92 -18.17 6.02 -6.18
N LYS A 93 -17.59 7.04 -6.82
CA LYS A 93 -18.34 8.24 -7.23
C LYS A 93 -19.54 7.93 -8.12
N ASN A 94 -19.43 6.88 -8.93
CA ASN A 94 -20.46 6.39 -9.83
C ASN A 94 -21.08 5.10 -9.28
N LEU A 95 -21.51 5.12 -8.01
CA LEU A 95 -22.15 3.96 -7.39
C LEU A 95 -23.43 3.58 -8.14
N ASP A 96 -23.42 2.40 -8.76
CA ASP A 96 -24.61 1.86 -9.42
C ASP A 96 -25.56 1.26 -8.37
N LYS A 97 -26.79 1.79 -8.27
CA LYS A 97 -27.87 1.21 -7.46
C LYS A 97 -28.99 0.73 -8.38
N ILE A 98 -29.20 -0.58 -8.46
CA ILE A 98 -30.22 -1.16 -9.36
C ILE A 98 -31.15 -2.07 -8.56
N ALA A 99 -32.42 -1.68 -8.49
CA ALA A 99 -33.48 -2.46 -7.90
C ALA A 99 -34.17 -3.31 -8.98
N TYR A 100 -33.82 -4.60 -9.04
CA TYR A 100 -34.48 -5.55 -9.93
C TYR A 100 -35.87 -5.96 -9.42
N GLY A 101 -36.09 -5.89 -8.10
CA GLY A 101 -37.30 -6.47 -7.50
C GLY A 101 -37.38 -7.94 -7.88
N LYS A 102 -38.43 -8.33 -8.60
CA LYS A 102 -38.62 -9.71 -9.10
C LYS A 102 -38.19 -9.95 -10.55
N ASP A 103 -37.72 -8.93 -11.27
CA ASP A 103 -37.38 -8.98 -12.70
C ASP A 103 -35.98 -9.56 -12.95
N PHE A 104 -35.77 -10.82 -12.58
CA PHE A 104 -34.53 -11.56 -12.81
C PHE A 104 -34.80 -13.08 -12.80
N LYS A 105 -33.79 -13.88 -13.15
CA LYS A 105 -33.89 -15.34 -13.06
C LYS A 105 -33.88 -15.78 -11.58
N GLN A 106 -35.03 -16.20 -11.08
CA GLN A 106 -35.20 -16.60 -9.68
C GLN A 106 -34.66 -18.01 -9.39
N SER A 107 -34.11 -18.19 -8.20
CA SER A 107 -33.87 -19.50 -7.60
C SER A 107 -35.19 -20.16 -7.24
N LYS A 108 -35.19 -21.50 -7.21
CA LYS A 108 -36.31 -22.29 -6.67
C LYS A 108 -36.48 -22.04 -5.17
N VAL A 109 -35.38 -21.76 -4.46
CA VAL A 109 -35.40 -21.43 -3.03
C VAL A 109 -35.71 -19.94 -2.89
N GLN A 110 -36.94 -19.61 -2.50
CA GLN A 110 -37.39 -18.20 -2.43
C GLN A 110 -36.54 -17.35 -1.47
N ALA A 111 -35.98 -17.95 -0.41
CA ALA A 111 -35.10 -17.23 0.51
C ALA A 111 -33.84 -16.67 -0.14
N GLU A 112 -33.29 -17.38 -1.13
CA GLU A 112 -32.11 -16.93 -1.89
C GLU A 112 -32.42 -15.73 -2.78
N ASN A 113 -33.69 -15.51 -3.14
CA ASN A 113 -34.12 -14.40 -3.99
C ASN A 113 -34.24 -13.07 -3.22
N ARG A 114 -34.38 -13.12 -1.89
CA ARG A 114 -34.51 -11.93 -1.04
C ARG A 114 -33.13 -11.46 -0.60
N ARG A 115 -32.42 -10.75 -1.49
CA ARG A 115 -31.05 -10.33 -1.22
C ARG A 115 -30.68 -8.98 -1.79
N VAL A 116 -29.59 -8.43 -1.26
CA VAL A 116 -28.82 -7.37 -1.88
C VAL A 116 -27.43 -7.91 -2.17
N THR A 117 -27.00 -7.81 -3.43
CA THR A 117 -25.62 -8.15 -3.84
C THR A 117 -24.79 -6.88 -3.85
N ILE A 118 -23.72 -6.87 -3.06
CA ILE A 118 -22.76 -5.79 -2.94
C ILE A 118 -21.55 -6.14 -3.80
N PHE A 119 -21.26 -5.33 -4.82
CA PHE A 119 -20.05 -5.46 -5.61
C PHE A 119 -19.01 -4.45 -5.15
N TYR A 120 -17.76 -4.88 -5.09
CA TYR A 120 -16.67 -4.07 -4.58
C TYR A 120 -15.37 -4.35 -5.34
N SER A 121 -14.47 -3.39 -5.26
CA SER A 121 -13.09 -3.51 -5.72
C SER A 121 -12.15 -3.26 -4.55
N GLU A 122 -11.04 -4.00 -4.51
CA GLU A 122 -9.94 -3.67 -3.61
C GLU A 122 -9.39 -2.30 -4.00
N ILE A 123 -9.26 -1.41 -3.03
CA ILE A 123 -8.52 -0.16 -3.23
C ILE A 123 -7.06 -0.61 -3.26
N ALA A 124 -6.47 -0.62 -4.46
CA ALA A 124 -5.02 -0.75 -4.55
C ALA A 124 -4.41 0.33 -3.64
N PRO A 125 -3.44 0.00 -2.78
CA PRO A 125 -2.81 0.99 -1.92
C PRO A 125 -2.35 2.13 -2.83
N LYS A 126 -2.94 3.32 -2.66
CA LYS A 126 -2.42 4.51 -3.33
C LYS A 126 -1.00 4.62 -2.83
N ILE A 127 -0.02 4.41 -3.72
CA ILE A 127 1.37 4.77 -3.45
C ILE A 127 1.34 6.30 -3.37
N VAL A 128 1.05 6.82 -2.19
CA VAL A 128 1.21 8.23 -1.90
C VAL A 128 2.70 8.45 -1.95
N GLU A 129 3.16 9.15 -2.98
CA GLU A 129 4.56 9.54 -3.13
C GLU A 129 5.03 10.14 -1.80
N SER A 130 6.08 9.56 -1.22
CA SER A 130 6.60 10.03 0.05
C SER A 130 7.19 11.44 -0.09
N GLU A 131 7.19 12.20 1.00
CA GLU A 131 7.80 13.54 1.03
C GLU A 131 9.24 13.52 0.52
N PHE A 132 9.99 12.47 0.87
CA PHE A 132 11.35 12.26 0.42
C PHE A 132 11.43 12.07 -1.10
N THR A 133 10.56 11.23 -1.68
CA THR A 133 10.52 11.01 -3.13
C THR A 133 10.20 12.31 -3.88
N ARG A 134 9.24 13.09 -3.36
CA ARG A 134 8.89 14.41 -3.88
C ARG A 134 10.05 15.38 -3.81
N GLN A 135 10.77 15.42 -2.68
CA GLN A 135 11.94 16.26 -2.51
C GLN A 135 13.05 15.89 -3.49
N MET A 136 13.38 14.59 -3.61
CA MET A 136 14.36 14.08 -4.57
C MET A 136 14.01 14.48 -6.01
N ARG A 137 12.75 14.40 -6.41
CA ARG A 137 12.29 14.82 -7.74
C ARG A 137 12.46 16.32 -7.98
N ASN A 138 12.21 17.15 -6.97
CA ASN A 138 12.27 18.61 -7.09
C ASN A 138 13.68 19.19 -6.89
N SER A 139 14.61 18.44 -6.27
CA SER A 139 15.98 18.91 -6.03
C SER A 139 16.79 19.14 -7.29
N LYS A 140 17.71 20.09 -7.25
CA LYS A 140 18.62 20.40 -8.37
C LYS A 140 19.90 19.58 -8.30
N VAL A 141 20.61 19.46 -9.42
CA VAL A 141 21.96 18.89 -9.44
C VAL A 141 22.86 19.71 -8.50
N GLY A 142 23.61 19.03 -7.64
CA GLY A 142 24.45 19.61 -6.60
C GLY A 142 23.77 19.74 -5.23
N GLU A 143 22.44 19.59 -5.13
CA GLU A 143 21.74 19.62 -3.84
C GLU A 143 21.84 18.27 -3.11
N THR A 144 21.88 18.34 -1.78
CA THR A 144 21.83 17.18 -0.89
C THR A 144 20.47 17.05 -0.22
N VAL A 145 19.94 15.83 -0.18
CA VAL A 145 18.68 15.50 0.49
C VAL A 145 18.96 14.52 1.63
N LYS A 146 18.57 14.86 2.85
CA LYS A 146 18.72 13.96 4.01
C LYS A 146 17.75 12.77 3.86
N LEU A 147 18.26 11.55 3.97
CA LEU A 147 17.41 10.34 3.99
C LEU A 147 16.77 10.20 5.38
N PRO A 148 15.43 10.38 5.52
CA PRO A 148 14.79 10.37 6.83
C PRO A 148 14.78 8.97 7.43
N ASN A 149 14.72 8.86 8.75
CA ASN A 149 14.45 7.60 9.48
C ASN A 149 15.35 6.41 9.12
N ILE A 150 16.59 6.67 8.69
CA ILE A 150 17.62 5.66 8.46
C ILE A 150 18.40 5.41 9.75
N TYR A 151 18.33 4.18 10.26
CA TYR A 151 18.92 3.78 11.53
C TYR A 151 19.78 2.54 11.36
N PHE A 152 20.82 2.46 12.18
CA PHE A 152 21.77 1.35 12.18
C PHE A 152 21.94 0.82 13.59
N PHE A 153 22.29 -0.46 13.71
CA PHE A 153 22.72 -1.00 15.00
C PHE A 153 24.03 -0.32 15.47
N ASN A 154 24.26 -0.32 16.78
CA ASN A 154 25.42 0.34 17.39
C ASN A 154 26.73 -0.12 16.74
N ASN A 155 27.59 0.86 16.43
CA ASN A 155 28.90 0.67 15.78
C ASN A 155 28.86 -0.24 14.54
N SER A 156 27.74 -0.24 13.80
CA SER A 156 27.50 -1.15 12.68
C SER A 156 26.94 -0.43 11.45
N ALA A 157 27.10 -1.09 10.30
CA ALA A 157 26.44 -0.76 9.03
C ALA A 157 25.16 -1.59 8.80
N ARG A 158 24.77 -2.43 9.76
CA ARG A 158 23.53 -3.20 9.70
C ARG A 158 22.35 -2.25 9.92
N ILE A 159 21.49 -2.14 8.91
CA ILE A 159 20.29 -1.29 8.93
C ILE A 159 19.20 -1.94 9.79
N VAL A 160 18.49 -1.13 10.56
CA VAL A 160 17.38 -1.58 11.42
C VAL A 160 16.11 -1.77 10.56
N PRO A 161 15.28 -2.80 10.80
CA PRO A 161 14.06 -3.04 10.00
C PRO A 161 13.11 -1.85 9.90
N LYS A 162 13.01 -1.00 10.93
CA LYS A 162 12.16 0.21 10.88
C LYS A 162 12.58 1.23 9.80
N SER A 163 13.76 1.08 9.21
CA SER A 163 14.24 1.92 8.11
C SER A 163 13.91 1.39 6.72
N GLU A 164 13.22 0.25 6.62
CA GLU A 164 12.84 -0.34 5.33
C GLU A 164 12.00 0.61 4.48
N THR A 165 11.08 1.37 5.08
CA THR A 165 10.26 2.37 4.37
C THR A 165 11.13 3.42 3.70
N SER A 166 12.13 3.97 4.40
CA SER A 166 13.03 4.99 3.83
C SER A 166 13.92 4.43 2.71
N LEU A 167 14.36 3.18 2.84
CA LEU A 167 15.11 2.51 1.78
C LEU A 167 14.25 2.27 0.54
N TYR A 168 12.98 1.89 0.75
CA TYR A 168 12.01 1.69 -0.31
C TYR A 168 11.69 3.01 -1.01
N ASP A 169 11.53 4.11 -0.27
CA ASP A 169 11.32 5.44 -0.86
C ASP A 169 12.49 5.87 -1.74
N LEU A 170 13.73 5.65 -1.30
CA LEU A 170 14.92 5.92 -2.13
C LEU A 170 14.97 5.01 -3.36
N LEU A 171 14.55 3.76 -3.25
CA LEU A 171 14.44 2.86 -4.39
C LEU A 171 13.40 3.36 -5.40
N CYS A 172 12.20 3.73 -4.95
CA CYS A 172 11.14 4.28 -5.80
C CYS A 172 11.62 5.55 -6.50
N ALA A 173 12.24 6.49 -5.77
CA ALA A 173 12.81 7.70 -6.35
C ALA A 173 13.83 7.39 -7.48
N MET A 174 14.66 6.37 -7.31
CA MET A 174 15.63 5.95 -8.32
C MET A 174 14.99 5.22 -9.52
N GLN A 175 13.90 4.47 -9.30
CA GLN A 175 13.16 3.75 -10.35
C GLN A 175 12.32 4.70 -11.20
N GLU A 176 11.64 5.65 -10.57
CA GLU A 176 10.79 6.66 -11.24
C GLU A 176 11.61 7.69 -12.02
N ASN A 177 12.89 7.84 -11.70
CA ASN A 177 13.80 8.77 -12.37
C ASN A 177 15.00 8.04 -13.00
N PRO A 178 14.86 7.36 -14.15
CA PRO A 178 15.92 6.51 -14.73
C PRO A 178 17.26 7.19 -15.03
N LYS A 179 17.25 8.51 -15.26
CA LYS A 179 18.44 9.32 -15.52
C LYS A 179 19.15 9.81 -14.26
N LEU A 180 18.47 9.77 -13.11
CA LEU A 180 19.00 10.25 -11.83
C LEU A 180 20.27 9.48 -11.46
N LYS A 181 21.35 10.21 -11.18
CA LYS A 181 22.58 9.71 -10.58
C LYS A 181 22.79 10.35 -9.21
N ILE A 182 23.18 9.54 -8.23
CA ILE A 182 23.32 9.98 -6.84
C ILE A 182 24.67 9.59 -6.24
N GLU A 183 25.08 10.35 -5.22
CA GLU A 183 26.12 9.96 -4.28
C GLU A 183 25.53 9.84 -2.87
N ILE A 184 25.71 8.68 -2.26
CA ILE A 184 25.22 8.35 -0.92
C ILE A 184 26.31 8.72 0.09
N GLN A 185 26.02 9.67 0.96
CA GLN A 185 26.99 10.28 1.87
C GLN A 185 26.68 9.86 3.30
N GLY A 186 27.60 9.12 3.92
CA GLY A 186 27.48 8.67 5.31
C GLY A 186 28.17 9.64 6.27
N HIS A 187 27.53 9.92 7.40
CA HIS A 187 28.05 10.76 8.47
C HIS A 187 27.90 10.04 9.83
N ILE A 188 28.84 10.32 10.74
CA ILE A 188 28.79 9.86 12.14
C ILE A 188 29.00 11.07 13.06
N CYS A 189 28.70 10.89 14.35
CA CYS A 189 28.86 11.90 15.39
C CYS A 189 29.96 11.48 16.38
N CYS A 190 30.15 12.29 17.42
CA CYS A 190 30.64 11.85 18.73
C CYS A 190 32.11 11.39 18.78
N GLN A 191 32.84 11.47 17.67
CA GLN A 191 34.28 11.25 17.60
C GLN A 191 34.98 12.58 17.34
N MET A 192 36.09 12.83 18.05
CA MET A 192 36.76 14.14 18.00
C MET A 192 37.67 14.34 16.79
N VAL A 193 38.15 13.26 16.14
CA VAL A 193 39.24 13.37 15.14
C VAL A 193 38.85 12.78 13.78
N ASN A 194 38.56 11.49 13.69
CA ASN A 194 38.24 10.83 12.42
C ASN A 194 37.39 9.58 12.62
N ASP A 195 36.81 9.07 11.52
CA ASP A 195 36.10 7.79 11.48
C ASP A 195 37.10 6.62 11.44
N VAL A 196 37.71 6.30 12.58
CA VAL A 196 38.74 5.24 12.71
C VAL A 196 38.23 3.89 12.17
N ALA A 197 36.94 3.61 12.35
CA ALA A 197 36.33 2.33 12.01
C ALA A 197 35.65 2.32 10.62
N ASN A 198 35.78 3.39 9.82
CA ASN A 198 35.11 3.56 8.53
C ASN A 198 33.59 3.26 8.57
N ILE A 199 32.95 3.57 9.70
CA ILE A 199 31.52 3.29 9.94
C ILE A 199 30.66 4.09 8.97
N SER A 200 31.00 5.35 8.73
CA SER A 200 30.28 6.23 7.80
C SER A 200 30.29 5.65 6.38
N THR A 201 31.46 5.22 5.90
CA THR A 201 31.64 4.57 4.60
C THR A 201 30.88 3.25 4.54
N ALA A 202 30.95 2.44 5.59
CA ALA A 202 30.27 1.16 5.65
C ALA A 202 28.74 1.31 5.60
N ARG A 203 28.19 2.33 6.28
CA ARG A 203 26.75 2.67 6.26
C ARG A 203 26.29 3.13 4.89
N ALA A 204 27.03 4.04 4.25
CA ALA A 204 26.72 4.47 2.88
C ALA A 204 26.76 3.28 1.90
N ARG A 205 27.75 2.39 2.05
CA ARG A 205 27.87 1.16 1.27
C ARG A 205 26.71 0.19 1.49
N ALA A 206 26.16 0.11 2.71
CA ALA A 206 25.01 -0.77 2.99
C ALA A 206 23.77 -0.36 2.17
N ILE A 207 23.53 0.95 2.05
CA ILE A 207 22.42 1.52 1.26
C ILE A 207 22.70 1.31 -0.23
N TYR A 208 23.92 1.58 -0.70
CA TYR A 208 24.32 1.27 -2.07
C TYR A 208 24.05 -0.19 -2.45
N ASN A 209 24.44 -1.13 -1.57
CA ASN A 209 24.23 -2.54 -1.78
C ASN A 209 22.74 -2.93 -1.78
N TYR A 210 21.92 -2.25 -0.97
CA TYR A 210 20.46 -2.44 -1.02
C TYR A 210 19.89 -2.05 -2.38
N LEU A 211 20.25 -0.87 -2.92
CA LEU A 211 19.78 -0.43 -4.23
C LEU A 211 20.30 -1.32 -5.37
N LEU A 212 21.55 -1.77 -5.27
CA LEU A 212 22.14 -2.70 -6.22
C LEU A 212 21.40 -4.05 -6.28
N ARG A 213 21.05 -4.62 -5.12
CA ARG A 213 20.24 -5.85 -5.05
C ARG A 213 18.86 -5.65 -5.69
N ASN A 214 18.31 -4.44 -5.57
CA ASN A 214 17.06 -4.02 -6.21
C ASN A 214 17.24 -3.47 -7.63
N LYS A 215 18.33 -3.87 -8.31
CA LYS A 215 18.56 -3.67 -9.76
C LYS A 215 18.76 -2.22 -10.21
N ILE A 216 19.14 -1.31 -9.31
CA ILE A 216 19.66 0.00 -9.73
C ILE A 216 21.07 -0.16 -10.28
N ASP A 217 21.33 0.41 -11.46
CA ASP A 217 22.63 0.32 -12.13
C ASP A 217 23.74 0.95 -11.27
N ARG A 218 24.85 0.22 -11.11
CA ARG A 218 26.05 0.66 -10.38
C ARG A 218 26.60 1.99 -10.90
N LYS A 219 26.46 2.29 -12.19
CA LYS A 219 26.91 3.54 -12.83
C LYS A 219 26.11 4.77 -12.38
N ARG A 220 24.92 4.56 -11.81
CA ARG A 220 24.05 5.64 -11.32
C ARG A 220 24.29 6.01 -9.86
N MET A 221 25.20 5.32 -9.18
CA MET A 221 25.35 5.44 -7.74
C MET A 221 26.83 5.49 -7.35
N LYS A 222 27.17 6.38 -6.43
CA LYS A 222 28.43 6.37 -5.68
C LYS A 222 28.12 6.36 -4.18
N PHE A 223 29.08 5.97 -3.36
CA PHE A 223 28.96 6.09 -1.91
C PHE A 223 30.27 6.61 -1.31
N VAL A 224 30.18 7.50 -0.33
CA VAL A 224 31.30 8.13 0.34
C VAL A 224 30.99 8.23 1.84
N GLY A 225 31.97 7.95 2.70
CA GLY A 225 31.88 8.24 4.12
C GLY A 225 32.66 9.49 4.46
N TYR A 226 32.00 10.48 5.06
CA TYR A 226 32.63 11.71 5.52
C TYR A 226 33.03 11.68 7.00
N GLY A 227 32.73 10.59 7.70
CA GLY A 227 33.01 10.50 9.13
C GLY A 227 32.39 11.67 9.90
N VAL A 228 33.25 12.38 10.63
CA VAL A 228 32.94 13.60 11.39
C VAL A 228 33.36 14.90 10.69
N LEU A 229 33.81 14.84 9.43
CA LEU A 229 34.41 15.98 8.71
C LEU A 229 33.38 17.01 8.22
N ARG A 230 32.09 16.65 8.20
CA ARG A 230 30.99 17.51 7.76
C ARG A 230 29.81 17.48 8.74
N PRO A 231 30.02 17.96 9.98
CA PRO A 231 28.96 17.98 10.97
C PRO A 231 27.93 19.08 10.65
N ILE A 232 26.66 18.84 10.98
CA ILE A 232 25.63 19.89 11.03
C ILE A 232 25.82 20.70 12.30
N HIS A 233 26.00 20.00 13.44
CA HIS A 233 26.24 20.60 14.75
C HIS A 233 27.69 20.46 15.14
N LYS A 234 28.31 21.54 15.61
CA LYS A 234 29.72 21.53 16.02
C LYS A 234 29.97 20.43 17.05
N ILE A 235 30.99 19.61 16.81
CA ILE A 235 31.43 18.57 17.74
C ILE A 235 32.33 19.22 18.83
N PRO A 236 32.15 18.91 20.13
CA PRO A 236 31.16 17.98 20.68
C PRO A 236 29.74 18.54 20.66
N GLU A 237 28.78 17.67 20.33
CA GLU A 237 27.35 17.97 20.33
C GLU A 237 26.84 18.28 21.74
N GLN A 238 25.86 19.17 21.86
CA GLN A 238 25.35 19.62 23.16
C GLN A 238 24.35 18.64 23.77
N ASN A 239 23.69 17.84 22.94
CA ASN A 239 22.62 16.94 23.35
C ASN A 239 22.43 15.80 22.35
N GLN A 240 21.65 14.80 22.76
CA GLN A 240 21.33 13.62 21.97
C GLN A 240 20.69 13.93 20.60
N ALA A 241 19.88 14.99 20.50
CA ALA A 241 19.22 15.34 19.24
C ALA A 241 20.24 15.84 18.21
N GLU A 242 21.20 16.67 18.62
CA GLU A 242 22.31 17.11 17.75
C GLU A 242 23.17 15.92 17.29
N GLU A 243 23.44 14.97 18.18
CA GLU A 243 24.16 13.76 17.79
C GLU A 243 23.39 12.93 16.75
N ASP A 244 22.08 12.78 16.93
CA ASP A 244 21.22 12.07 15.97
C ASP A 244 21.14 12.79 14.63
N GLU A 245 21.19 14.12 14.63
CA GLU A 245 21.25 14.91 13.40
C GLU A 245 22.61 14.77 12.69
N ASN A 246 23.72 14.70 13.44
CA ASN A 246 25.03 14.41 12.87
C ASN A 246 25.14 12.97 12.35
N ARG A 247 24.51 11.98 13.01
CA ARG A 247 24.40 10.58 12.55
C ARG A 247 23.36 10.41 11.45
N ARG A 248 23.71 10.85 10.24
CA ARG A 248 22.79 10.85 9.09
C ARG A 248 23.36 10.21 7.84
N VAL A 249 22.48 10.00 6.88
CA VAL A 249 22.84 9.74 5.48
C VAL A 249 22.20 10.83 4.61
N GLU A 250 22.99 11.38 3.70
CA GLU A 250 22.55 12.36 2.71
C GLU A 250 22.69 11.78 1.31
N ILE A 251 21.83 12.23 0.40
CA ILE A 251 21.82 11.84 -1.00
C ILE A 251 22.12 13.09 -1.82
N LEU A 252 23.32 13.16 -2.40
CA LEU A 252 23.72 14.21 -3.32
C LEU A 252 23.19 13.89 -4.73
N ILE A 253 22.50 14.84 -5.35
CA ILE A 253 22.06 14.75 -6.74
C ILE A 253 23.24 15.07 -7.66
N VAL A 254 23.73 14.08 -8.40
CA VAL A 254 24.89 14.24 -9.30
C VAL A 254 24.46 14.58 -10.72
N GLU A 255 23.35 14.01 -11.20
CA GLU A 255 22.85 14.19 -12.57
C GLU A 255 21.34 13.87 -12.64
N LYS A 256 20.61 14.48 -13.57
CA LYS A 256 19.18 14.24 -13.87
C LYS A 256 18.92 14.19 -15.37
#